data_AF-A0A2N1R270-F1
#
_entry.id   AF-A0A2N1R270-F1
#
_cell.length_a   1.000
_cell.length_b   1.000
_cell.length_c   1.000
_cell.angle_alpha   90.00
_cell.angle_beta   90.00
_cell.angle_gamma   90.00
#
_symmetry.space_group_name_H-M   'P 1'
#
loop_
_entity.id
_entity.type
_entity.pdbx_description
1 polymer ?
#
loop_
_entity_poly.entity_id
_entity_poly.type
_entity_poly.pdbx_seq_one_letter_code
_entity_poly.pdbx_strand_id
1 'polypeptide(L)'
;MQTRDYIINLERSPLGVVMAAIAVGTGIAVALASSFMAGAALAVVVLVGLNVTATLTGLGPRAATAEYERLNWAIARRRLDLAKASRDRLASLRVPDQELKALLELAAVRGSAYLSACLAARSRDPRAEDALSDCVSLADIYLKELDGASTERRYGLDDADPFAAAKERTLAALRDRIAVVELAVRNLTGGLSPADAMEIKETL
;
A
#
# COMPACT_ATOMS: atom_id res chain seq x y z
N MET A 1 16.22 -6.01 -13.08
CA MET A 1 15.09 -5.76 -13.99
C MET A 1 15.37 -6.50 -15.28
N GLN A 2 14.45 -7.33 -15.79
CA GLN A 2 14.67 -8.01 -17.07
C GLN A 2 14.62 -6.99 -18.22
N THR A 3 15.33 -7.23 -19.32
CA THR A 3 15.38 -6.31 -20.48
C THR A 3 13.98 -6.00 -21.02
N ARG A 4 13.07 -6.97 -20.96
CA ARG A 4 11.66 -6.79 -21.34
C ARG A 4 10.95 -5.77 -20.44
N ASP A 5 11.11 -5.88 -19.12
CA ASP A 5 10.49 -4.97 -18.15
C ASP A 5 11.04 -3.55 -18.31
N TYR A 6 12.33 -3.43 -18.61
CA TYR A 6 12.96 -2.15 -18.92
C TYR A 6 12.27 -1.44 -20.09
N ILE A 7 12.12 -2.14 -21.23
CA ILE A 7 11.52 -1.56 -22.44
C ILE A 7 10.07 -1.15 -22.16
N ILE A 8 9.27 -2.04 -21.56
CA ILE A 8 7.87 -1.77 -21.25
C ILE A 8 7.72 -0.54 -20.34
N ASN A 9 8.55 -0.43 -19.29
CA ASN A 9 8.47 0.69 -18.36
C ASN A 9 9.01 1.99 -18.98
N LEU A 10 10.04 1.92 -19.82
CA LEU A 10 10.55 3.09 -20.54
C LEU A 10 9.49 3.65 -21.49
N GLU A 11 8.84 2.79 -22.28
CA GLU A 11 7.79 3.20 -23.22
C GLU A 11 6.57 3.81 -22.53
N ARG A 12 6.22 3.32 -21.33
CA ARG A 12 5.13 3.86 -20.51
C ARG A 12 5.50 5.12 -19.73
N SER A 13 6.79 5.39 -19.56
CA SER A 13 7.25 6.58 -18.85
C SER A 13 6.96 7.86 -19.64
N PRO A 14 6.86 9.03 -18.98
CA PRO A 14 6.70 10.31 -19.68
C PRO A 14 7.80 10.57 -20.72
N LEU A 15 9.03 10.11 -20.46
CA LEU A 15 10.13 10.22 -21.40
C LEU A 15 9.89 9.38 -22.66
N GLY A 16 9.41 8.14 -22.51
CA GLY A 16 9.03 7.27 -23.64
C GLY A 16 7.95 7.89 -24.51
N VAL A 17 6.91 8.45 -23.88
CA VAL A 17 5.81 9.14 -24.58
C VAL A 17 6.32 10.34 -25.38
N VAL A 18 7.23 11.14 -24.81
CA VAL A 18 7.84 12.29 -25.52
C VAL A 18 8.72 11.81 -26.68
N MET A 19 9.55 10.78 -26.49
CA MET A 19 10.37 10.23 -27.57
C MET A 19 9.52 9.68 -28.72
N ALA A 20 8.43 8.98 -28.40
CA ALA A 20 7.48 8.49 -29.40
C ALA A 20 6.78 9.64 -30.14
N ALA A 21 6.36 10.69 -29.42
CA ALA A 21 5.76 11.88 -30.04
C ALA A 21 6.73 12.61 -30.98
N ILE A 22 8.00 12.75 -30.62
CA ILE A 22 9.04 13.34 -31.47
C ILE A 22 9.25 12.50 -32.73
N ALA A 23 9.37 11.17 -32.58
CA ALA A 23 9.56 10.25 -33.69
C ALA A 23 8.38 10.29 -34.67
N VAL A 24 7.14 10.22 -34.16
CA VAL A 24 5.92 10.32 -34.97
C VAL A 24 5.82 11.69 -35.65
N GLY A 25 6.08 12.78 -34.93
CA GLY A 25 6.04 14.14 -35.48
C GLY A 25 7.04 14.33 -36.63
N THR A 26 8.25 13.79 -36.47
CA THR A 26 9.28 13.84 -37.52
C THR A 26 8.90 12.98 -38.72
N GLY A 27 8.32 11.80 -38.48
CA GLY A 27 7.79 10.93 -39.53
C GLY A 27 6.68 11.57 -40.34
N ILE A 28 5.72 12.22 -39.69
CA ILE A 28 4.61 12.94 -40.35
C ILE A 28 5.16 14.10 -41.19
N ALA A 29 6.09 14.89 -40.64
CA ALA A 29 6.70 16.00 -41.36
C ALA A 29 7.38 15.53 -42.67
N VAL A 30 8.10 14.41 -42.63
CA VAL A 30 8.77 13.85 -43.82
C VAL A 30 7.80 13.16 -44.77
N ALA A 31 6.75 12.52 -44.25
CA ALA A 31 5.71 11.91 -45.08
C ALA A 31 4.99 12.96 -45.94
N LEU A 32 4.72 14.15 -45.39
CA LEU A 32 4.11 15.27 -46.12
C LEU A 32 5.03 15.86 -47.19
N ALA A 33 6.35 15.81 -46.99
CA ALA A 33 7.33 16.40 -47.91
C ALA A 33 7.82 15.44 -49.01
N SER A 34 7.75 14.12 -48.80
CA SER A 34 8.38 13.13 -49.69
C SER A 34 7.45 11.96 -50.02
N SER A 35 7.32 10.99 -49.11
CA SER A 35 6.43 9.85 -49.24
C SER A 35 6.14 9.24 -47.87
N PHE A 36 4.99 8.56 -47.75
CA PHE A 36 4.61 7.85 -46.53
C PHE A 36 5.68 6.85 -46.06
N MET A 37 6.26 6.09 -46.98
CA MET A 37 7.30 5.09 -46.65
C MET A 37 8.58 5.74 -46.11
N ALA A 38 9.00 6.87 -46.68
CA ALA A 38 10.15 7.62 -46.18
C ALA A 38 9.89 8.21 -44.78
N GLY A 39 8.69 8.75 -44.54
CA GLY A 39 8.28 9.23 -43.23
C GLY A 39 8.24 8.13 -42.17
N ALA A 40 7.67 6.97 -42.50
CA ALA A 40 7.62 5.82 -41.60
C ALA A 40 9.02 5.28 -41.25
N ALA A 41 9.89 5.14 -42.25
CA ALA A 41 11.28 4.70 -42.03
C ALA A 41 12.05 5.68 -41.12
N LEU A 42 11.90 6.99 -41.37
CA LEU A 42 12.57 7.99 -40.54
C LEU A 42 12.04 8.01 -39.09
N ALA A 43 10.73 7.84 -38.89
CA ALA A 43 10.16 7.75 -37.55
C ALA A 43 10.81 6.61 -36.74
N VAL A 44 10.99 5.44 -37.35
CA VAL A 44 11.65 4.29 -36.71
C VAL A 44 13.11 4.62 -36.37
N VAL A 45 13.87 5.20 -37.31
CA VAL A 45 15.28 5.59 -37.08
C VAL A 45 15.40 6.61 -35.95
N VAL A 46 14.54 7.64 -35.94
CA VAL A 46 14.52 8.66 -34.88
C VAL A 46 14.18 8.02 -33.54
N LEU A 47 13.18 7.15 -33.48
CA LEU A 47 12.80 6.47 -32.25
C LEU A 47 13.94 5.60 -31.69
N VAL A 48 14.61 4.81 -32.55
CA VAL A 48 15.75 3.98 -32.16
C VAL A 48 16.91 4.86 -31.69
N GLY A 49 17.23 5.93 -32.42
CA GLY A 49 18.29 6.87 -32.06
C GLY A 49 18.05 7.54 -30.71
N LEU A 50 16.81 7.98 -30.44
CA LEU A 50 16.41 8.55 -29.16
C LEU A 50 16.53 7.54 -28.02
N ASN A 51 16.08 6.29 -28.22
CA ASN A 51 16.21 5.23 -27.22
C ASN A 51 17.66 4.89 -26.90
N VAL A 52 18.52 4.77 -27.91
CA VAL A 52 19.97 4.54 -27.73
C VAL A 52 20.59 5.70 -26.96
N THR A 53 20.27 6.94 -27.34
CA THR A 53 20.78 8.15 -26.66
C THR A 53 20.30 8.22 -25.21
N ALA A 54 19.03 7.94 -24.94
CA ALA A 54 18.48 7.90 -23.58
C ALA A 54 19.14 6.82 -22.72
N THR A 55 19.47 5.68 -23.33
CA THR A 55 20.16 4.58 -22.65
C THR A 55 21.60 4.97 -22.31
N LEU A 56 22.35 5.51 -23.27
CA LEU A 56 23.75 5.91 -23.09
C LEU A 56 23.91 7.06 -22.09
N THR A 57 22.95 7.99 -22.04
CA THR A 57 22.94 9.11 -21.08
C THR A 57 22.46 8.72 -19.68
N GLY A 58 21.97 7.49 -19.49
CA GLY A 58 21.41 7.02 -18.22
C GLY A 58 20.02 7.59 -17.88
N LEU A 59 19.46 8.46 -18.73
CA LEU A 59 18.11 9.01 -18.57
C LEU A 59 17.04 7.92 -18.74
N GLY A 60 17.24 7.00 -19.70
CA GLY A 60 16.35 5.89 -19.96
C GLY A 60 16.20 4.95 -18.74
N PRO A 61 17.29 4.40 -18.18
CA PRO A 61 17.24 3.60 -16.95
C PRO A 61 16.54 4.32 -15.79
N ARG A 62 16.86 5.59 -15.55
CA ARG A 62 16.24 6.39 -14.48
C ARG A 62 14.74 6.59 -14.69
N ALA A 63 14.32 6.88 -15.92
CA ALA A 63 12.90 7.04 -16.26
C ALA A 63 12.13 5.71 -16.11
N ALA A 64 12.74 4.60 -16.55
CA ALA A 64 12.14 3.27 -16.43
C ALA A 64 11.99 2.84 -14.96
N THR A 65 13.00 3.09 -14.11
CA THR A 65 12.91 2.78 -12.67
C THR A 65 11.88 3.67 -11.98
N ALA A 66 11.83 4.97 -12.28
CA ALA A 66 10.85 5.88 -11.72
C ALA A 66 9.41 5.48 -12.10
N GLU A 67 9.19 5.04 -13.34
CA GLU A 67 7.89 4.56 -13.80
C GLU A 67 7.50 3.23 -13.13
N TYR A 68 8.46 2.31 -12.99
CA TYR A 68 8.26 1.07 -12.26
C TYR A 68 7.85 1.32 -10.79
N GLU A 69 8.57 2.21 -10.09
CA GLU A 69 8.25 2.63 -8.73
C GLU A 69 6.86 3.28 -8.64
N ARG A 70 6.51 4.13 -9.61
CA ARG A 70 5.18 4.77 -9.69
C ARG A 70 4.07 3.73 -9.81
N LEU A 71 4.22 2.75 -10.72
CA LEU A 71 3.23 1.70 -10.92
C LEU A 71 3.11 0.78 -9.71
N ASN A 72 4.24 0.36 -9.13
CA ASN A 72 4.26 -0.43 -7.91
C ASN A 72 3.59 0.31 -6.74
N TRP A 73 3.87 1.60 -6.59
CA TRP A 73 3.25 2.42 -5.56
C TRP A 73 1.74 2.59 -5.79
N ALA A 74 1.30 2.72 -7.04
CA ALA A 74 -0.13 2.78 -7.36
C ALA A 74 -0.85 1.46 -6.99
N ILE A 75 -0.21 0.31 -7.20
CA ILE A 75 -0.73 -0.99 -6.76
C ILE A 75 -0.74 -1.08 -5.22
N ALA A 76 0.36 -0.68 -4.57
CA ALA A 76 0.46 -0.67 -3.12
C ALA A 76 -0.61 0.23 -2.47
N ARG A 77 -0.94 1.38 -3.10
CA ARG A 77 -1.95 2.30 -2.61
C ARG A 77 -3.32 1.64 -2.44
N ARG A 78 -3.73 0.82 -3.42
CA ARG A 78 -5.01 0.08 -3.34
C ARG A 78 -5.08 -0.84 -2.12
N ARG A 79 -3.95 -1.43 -1.72
CA ARG A 79 -3.87 -2.27 -0.53
C ARG A 79 -3.88 -1.44 0.75
N LEU A 80 -3.20 -0.30 0.77
CA LEU A 80 -3.27 0.64 1.89
C LEU A 80 -4.68 1.19 2.09
N ASP A 81 -5.48 1.33 1.02
CA ASP A 81 -6.89 1.72 1.13
C ASP A 81 -7.73 0.64 1.84
N LEU A 82 -7.42 -0.65 1.64
CA LEU A 82 -8.06 -1.74 2.40
C LEU A 82 -7.66 -1.71 3.88
N ALA A 83 -6.37 -1.50 4.18
CA ALA A 83 -5.91 -1.34 5.56
C ALA A 83 -6.54 -0.12 6.23
N LYS A 84 -6.74 0.98 5.49
CA LYS A 84 -7.49 2.15 5.94
C LYS A 84 -8.95 1.80 6.27
N ALA A 85 -9.62 1.02 5.42
CA ALA A 85 -10.98 0.58 5.69
C ALA A 85 -11.07 -0.27 6.97
N SER A 86 -10.10 -1.18 7.20
CA SER A 86 -10.03 -1.95 8.46
C SER A 86 -9.81 -1.04 9.67
N ARG A 87 -8.90 -0.06 9.57
CA ARG A 87 -8.66 0.95 10.62
C ARG A 87 -9.93 1.75 10.93
N ASP A 88 -10.60 2.24 9.90
CA ASP A 88 -11.82 3.04 10.03
C ASP A 88 -12.93 2.20 10.69
N ARG A 89 -13.05 0.92 10.32
CA ARG A 89 -13.98 -0.03 10.94
C ARG A 89 -13.67 -0.24 12.42
N LEU A 90 -12.41 -0.49 12.78
CA LEU A 90 -11.96 -0.63 14.18
C LEU A 90 -12.34 0.61 15.02
N ALA A 91 -12.11 1.82 14.48
CA ALA A 91 -12.43 3.06 15.17
C ALA A 91 -13.93 3.29 15.39
N SER A 92 -14.76 2.77 14.49
CA SER A 92 -16.22 2.93 14.54
C SER A 92 -16.96 1.83 15.31
N LEU A 93 -16.27 0.73 15.65
CA LEU A 93 -16.90 -0.46 16.20
C LEU A 93 -17.40 -0.19 17.62
N ARG A 94 -18.69 -0.48 17.86
CA ARG A 94 -19.30 -0.35 19.18
C ARG A 94 -19.25 -1.69 19.88
N VAL A 95 -18.45 -1.76 20.94
CA VAL A 95 -18.28 -2.97 21.75
C VAL A 95 -18.71 -2.66 23.19
N PRO A 96 -19.54 -3.52 23.82
CA PRO A 96 -20.01 -3.30 25.19
C PRO A 96 -18.89 -3.43 26.23
N ASP A 97 -17.91 -4.31 25.99
CA ASP A 97 -16.76 -4.51 26.85
C ASP A 97 -15.73 -3.36 26.70
N GLN A 98 -15.45 -2.65 27.78
CA GLN A 98 -14.59 -1.46 27.78
C GLN A 98 -13.11 -1.79 27.52
N GLU A 99 -12.60 -2.93 28.00
CA GLU A 99 -11.20 -3.31 27.80
C GLU A 99 -10.95 -3.69 26.34
N LEU A 100 -11.87 -4.45 25.75
CA LEU A 100 -11.82 -4.80 24.35
C LEU A 100 -11.93 -3.55 23.48
N LYS A 101 -12.87 -2.65 23.81
CA LYS A 101 -13.02 -1.36 23.13
C LYS A 101 -11.73 -0.54 23.15
N ALA A 102 -11.07 -0.43 24.30
CA ALA A 102 -9.81 0.30 24.43
C ALA A 102 -8.70 -0.29 23.54
N LEU A 103 -8.61 -1.62 23.41
CA LEU A 103 -7.64 -2.26 22.51
C LEU A 103 -7.97 -2.01 21.03
N LEU A 104 -9.24 -2.01 20.64
CA LEU A 104 -9.65 -1.72 19.26
C LEU A 104 -9.37 -0.26 18.89
N GLU A 105 -9.62 0.67 19.81
CA GLU A 105 -9.25 2.09 19.64
C GLU A 105 -7.74 2.25 19.53
N LEU A 106 -6.96 1.57 20.37
CA LEU A 106 -5.50 1.54 20.27
C LEU A 106 -5.03 0.99 18.92
N ALA A 107 -5.62 -0.13 18.45
CA ALA A 107 -5.32 -0.70 17.15
C ALA A 107 -5.62 0.30 16.01
N ALA A 108 -6.73 1.05 16.11
CA ALA A 108 -7.08 2.08 15.13
C ALA A 108 -6.08 3.26 15.13
N VAL A 109 -5.63 3.70 16.31
CA VAL A 109 -4.59 4.73 16.45
C VAL A 109 -3.27 4.24 15.84
N ARG A 110 -2.84 3.02 16.15
CA ARG A 110 -1.63 2.42 15.57
C ARG A 110 -1.75 2.22 14.06
N GLY A 111 -2.91 1.80 13.57
CA GLY A 111 -3.20 1.71 12.13
C GLY A 111 -3.09 3.07 11.43
N SER A 112 -3.51 4.15 12.08
CA SER A 112 -3.36 5.52 11.54
C SER A 112 -1.90 5.94 11.42
N ALA A 113 -1.10 5.62 12.45
CA ALA A 113 0.35 5.85 12.43
C ALA A 113 1.03 5.02 11.33
N TYR A 114 0.66 3.74 11.18
CA TYR A 114 1.16 2.86 10.12
C TYR A 114 0.88 3.40 8.73
N LEU A 115 -0.36 3.82 8.45
CA LEU A 115 -0.72 4.40 7.16
C LEU A 115 0.10 5.67 6.89
N SER A 116 0.26 6.53 7.89
CA SER A 116 1.05 7.76 7.76
C SER A 116 2.52 7.46 7.47
N ALA A 117 3.11 6.48 8.17
CA ALA A 117 4.48 6.01 7.94
C ALA A 117 4.66 5.41 6.54
N CYS A 118 3.69 4.61 6.07
CA CYS A 118 3.71 4.07 4.71
C CYS A 118 3.73 5.17 3.64
N LEU A 119 2.91 6.21 3.83
CA LEU A 119 2.86 7.34 2.90
C LEU A 119 4.16 8.13 2.85
N ALA A 120 4.78 8.36 4.01
CA ALA A 120 6.05 9.05 4.10
C ALA A 120 7.19 8.23 3.46
N ALA A 121 7.27 6.93 3.78
CA ALA A 121 8.34 6.05 3.31
C ALA A 121 8.11 5.53 1.88
N ARG A 122 6.94 5.75 1.27
CA ARG A 122 6.47 5.09 0.03
C ARG A 122 6.69 3.58 0.04
N SER A 123 6.46 2.97 1.20
CA SER A 123 6.65 1.54 1.44
C SER A 123 5.46 0.96 2.22
N ARG A 124 5.37 -0.36 2.30
CA ARG A 124 4.30 -1.10 2.97
C ARG A 124 4.87 -2.32 3.67
N ASP A 125 4.21 -2.73 4.75
CA ASP A 125 4.43 -4.02 5.38
C ASP A 125 3.15 -4.88 5.27
N PRO A 126 3.13 -5.91 4.40
CA PRO A 126 1.98 -6.81 4.27
C PRO A 126 1.52 -7.41 5.61
N ARG A 127 2.44 -7.70 6.54
CA ARG A 127 2.10 -8.32 7.83
C ARG A 127 1.31 -7.38 8.73
N ALA A 128 1.60 -6.08 8.68
CA ALA A 128 0.85 -5.08 9.43
C ALA A 128 -0.56 -4.88 8.86
N GLU A 129 -0.72 -4.98 7.55
CA GLU A 129 -2.04 -4.93 6.90
C GLU A 129 -2.91 -6.12 7.30
N ASP A 130 -2.33 -7.33 7.25
CA ASP A 130 -2.99 -8.55 7.69
C ASP A 130 -3.33 -8.47 9.18
N ALA A 131 -2.43 -7.95 10.02
CA ALA A 131 -2.69 -7.74 11.44
C ALA A 131 -3.86 -6.79 11.72
N LEU A 132 -4.02 -5.70 10.95
CA LEU A 132 -5.17 -4.81 11.06
C LEU A 132 -6.48 -5.49 10.64
N SER A 133 -6.44 -6.31 9.58
CA SER A 133 -7.58 -7.11 9.14
C SER A 133 -7.95 -8.19 10.17
N ASP A 134 -6.96 -8.82 10.80
CA ASP A 134 -7.13 -9.79 11.86
C ASP A 134 -7.79 -9.16 13.09
N CYS A 135 -7.40 -7.94 13.48
CA CYS A 135 -8.06 -7.23 14.59
C CYS A 135 -9.56 -7.06 14.36
N VAL A 136 -9.98 -6.71 13.13
CA VAL A 136 -11.41 -6.61 12.77
C VAL A 136 -12.08 -7.98 12.88
N SER A 137 -11.42 -9.01 12.35
CA SER A 137 -11.95 -10.38 12.33
C SER A 137 -12.11 -10.94 13.75
N LEU A 138 -11.15 -10.70 14.64
CA LEU A 138 -11.20 -11.08 16.05
C LEU A 138 -12.36 -10.39 16.78
N ALA A 139 -12.58 -9.09 16.50
CA ALA A 139 -13.69 -8.36 17.07
C ALA A 139 -15.04 -8.89 16.58
N ASP A 140 -15.16 -9.19 15.27
CA ASP A 140 -16.37 -9.77 14.69
C ASP A 140 -16.69 -11.16 15.27
N ILE A 141 -15.68 -12.00 15.46
CA ILE A 141 -15.84 -13.32 16.10
C ILE A 141 -16.35 -13.12 17.53
N TYR A 142 -15.67 -12.30 18.32
CA TYR A 142 -16.07 -12.05 19.71
C TYR A 142 -17.51 -11.52 19.85
N LEU A 143 -17.92 -10.60 18.97
CA LEU A 143 -19.29 -10.08 18.98
C LEU A 143 -20.33 -11.15 18.60
N LYS A 144 -20.02 -12.02 17.64
CA LYS A 144 -20.90 -13.15 17.28
C LYS A 144 -21.07 -14.13 18.44
N GLU A 145 -20.00 -14.42 19.17
CA GLU A 145 -20.08 -15.27 20.37
C GLU A 145 -20.97 -14.64 21.45
N LEU A 146 -20.85 -13.32 21.67
CA LEU A 146 -21.71 -12.61 22.61
C LEU A 146 -23.20 -12.65 22.20
N ASP A 147 -23.47 -12.52 20.91
CA ASP A 147 -24.83 -12.58 20.37
C ASP A 147 -25.42 -14.00 20.48
N GLY A 148 -24.62 -15.04 20.21
CA GLY A 148 -25.00 -16.44 20.41
C GLY A 148 -25.37 -16.74 21.87
N ALA A 149 -24.46 -16.45 22.78
CA ALA A 149 -24.67 -16.65 24.22
C ALA A 149 -25.82 -15.78 24.78
N SER A 150 -26.10 -14.62 24.18
CA SER A 150 -27.26 -13.78 24.53
C SER A 150 -28.58 -14.44 24.08
N THR A 151 -28.57 -15.03 22.89
CA THR A 151 -29.74 -15.71 22.31
C THR A 151 -30.12 -16.95 23.11
N GLU A 152 -29.16 -17.81 23.47
CA GLU A 152 -29.40 -19.02 24.26
C GLU A 152 -29.95 -18.68 25.65
N ARG A 153 -29.34 -17.70 26.33
CA ARG A 153 -29.84 -17.18 27.62
C ARG A 153 -31.27 -16.67 27.52
N ARG A 154 -31.64 -16.01 26.42
CA ARG A 154 -33.01 -15.52 26.21
C ARG A 154 -34.04 -16.65 26.12
N TYR A 155 -33.65 -17.81 25.61
CA TYR A 155 -34.53 -18.98 25.50
C TYR A 155 -34.40 -19.96 26.67
N GLY A 156 -33.56 -19.66 27.67
CA GLY A 156 -33.30 -20.56 28.81
C GLY A 156 -32.64 -21.86 28.39
N LEU A 157 -31.91 -21.85 27.27
CA LEU A 157 -31.12 -22.98 26.81
C LEU A 157 -29.73 -22.92 27.47
N ASP A 158 -29.19 -24.09 27.79
CA ASP A 158 -27.79 -24.20 28.15
C ASP A 158 -26.92 -23.86 26.93
N ASP A 159 -25.79 -23.19 27.17
CA ASP A 159 -24.82 -22.85 26.13
C ASP A 159 -24.25 -24.16 25.56
N ALA A 160 -24.55 -24.41 24.28
CA ALA A 160 -24.19 -25.66 23.63
C ALA A 160 -22.70 -25.72 23.28
N ASP A 161 -22.06 -24.56 23.09
CA ASP A 161 -20.67 -24.40 22.67
C ASP A 161 -19.97 -23.32 23.52
N PRO A 162 -19.75 -23.58 24.82
CA PRO A 162 -19.19 -22.58 25.73
C PRO A 162 -17.78 -22.19 25.29
N PHE A 163 -17.64 -20.96 24.82
CA PHE A 163 -16.36 -20.41 24.39
C PHE A 163 -15.50 -20.02 25.59
N ALA A 164 -14.86 -21.01 26.20
CA ALA A 164 -14.05 -20.84 27.40
C ALA A 164 -12.98 -19.75 27.20
N ALA A 165 -12.96 -18.77 28.10
CA ALA A 165 -12.03 -17.64 28.11
C ALA A 165 -12.02 -16.82 26.79
N ALA A 166 -13.17 -16.71 26.10
CA ALA A 166 -13.32 -15.93 24.85
C ALA A 166 -12.68 -14.55 24.92
N LYS A 167 -13.00 -13.82 26.00
CA LYS A 167 -12.50 -12.48 26.25
C LYS A 167 -10.98 -12.46 26.36
N GLU A 168 -10.40 -13.25 27.25
CA GLU A 168 -8.95 -13.26 27.50
C GLU A 168 -8.16 -13.62 26.23
N ARG A 169 -8.63 -14.63 25.47
CA ARG A 169 -8.01 -15.03 24.20
C ARG A 169 -8.07 -13.92 23.15
N THR A 170 -9.21 -13.23 23.05
CA THR A 170 -9.40 -12.12 22.12
C THR A 170 -8.50 -10.94 22.50
N LEU A 171 -8.44 -10.59 23.79
CA LEU A 171 -7.57 -9.52 24.29
C LEU A 171 -6.09 -9.83 24.03
N ALA A 172 -5.64 -11.06 24.29
CA ALA A 172 -4.27 -11.49 24.02
C ALA A 172 -3.94 -11.39 22.51
N ALA A 173 -4.80 -11.95 21.67
CA ALA A 173 -4.61 -11.93 20.22
C ALA A 173 -4.57 -10.49 19.66
N LEU A 174 -5.42 -9.59 20.17
CA LEU A 174 -5.39 -8.18 19.77
C LEU A 174 -4.08 -7.49 20.16
N ARG A 175 -3.56 -7.73 21.37
CA ARG A 175 -2.27 -7.16 21.79
C ARG A 175 -1.14 -7.62 20.86
N ASP A 176 -1.12 -8.90 20.50
CA ASP A 176 -0.12 -9.45 19.59
C ASP A 176 -0.19 -8.78 18.21
N ARG A 177 -1.40 -8.60 17.66
CA ARG A 177 -1.59 -7.93 16.36
C ARG A 177 -1.23 -6.44 16.41
N ILE A 178 -1.57 -5.76 17.50
CA ILE A 178 -1.18 -4.35 17.72
C ILE A 178 0.35 -4.24 17.76
N ALA A 179 1.04 -5.16 18.43
CA ALA A 179 2.51 -5.17 18.49
C ALA A 179 3.15 -5.36 17.09
N VAL A 180 2.55 -6.19 16.23
CA VAL A 180 3.00 -6.34 14.82
C VAL A 180 2.87 -5.02 14.06
N VAL A 181 1.74 -4.33 14.19
CA VAL A 181 1.52 -3.02 13.53
C VAL A 181 2.51 -1.98 14.06
N GLU A 182 2.73 -1.95 15.38
CA GLU A 182 3.68 -1.02 16.00
C GLU A 182 5.13 -1.27 15.55
N LEU A 183 5.55 -2.53 15.46
CA LEU A 183 6.87 -2.90 14.94
C LEU A 183 7.04 -2.44 13.50
N ALA A 184 6.03 -2.63 12.65
CA ALA A 184 6.06 -2.18 11.26
C ALA A 184 6.19 -0.65 11.15
N VAL A 185 5.51 0.12 12.00
CA VAL A 185 5.68 1.58 12.08
C VAL A 185 7.14 1.92 12.36
N ARG A 186 7.74 1.33 13.38
CA ARG A 186 9.14 1.59 13.75
C ARG A 186 10.10 1.25 12.61
N ASN A 187 9.88 0.13 11.93
CA ASN A 187 10.72 -0.27 10.79
C ASN A 187 10.62 0.72 9.63
N LEU A 188 9.42 1.25 9.35
CA LEU A 188 9.18 2.23 8.29
C LEU A 188 9.74 3.62 8.63
N THR A 189 9.80 3.99 9.91
CA THR A 189 10.35 5.29 10.35
C THR A 189 11.87 5.24 10.61
N GLY A 190 12.55 4.15 10.25
CA GLY A 190 13.99 4.02 10.46
C GLY A 190 14.38 3.79 11.92
N GLY A 191 13.48 3.24 12.73
CA GLY A 191 13.71 2.92 14.14
C GLY A 191 13.58 4.10 15.10
N LEU A 192 13.45 5.33 14.59
CA LEU A 192 13.22 6.52 15.41
C LEU A 192 11.79 6.51 15.93
N SER A 193 11.64 6.76 17.24
CA SER A 193 10.33 7.06 17.79
C SER A 193 9.90 8.47 17.35
N PRO A 194 8.58 8.77 17.35
CA PRO A 194 8.10 10.12 17.06
C PRO A 194 8.68 11.20 17.98
N ALA A 195 9.02 10.83 19.22
CA ALA A 195 9.67 11.73 20.18
C ALA A 195 11.11 12.05 19.73
N ASP A 196 11.88 11.02 19.37
CA ASP A 196 13.27 11.19 18.91
C ASP A 196 13.32 12.02 17.61
N ALA A 197 12.36 11.81 16.70
CA ALA A 197 12.27 12.57 15.47
C ALA A 197 11.97 14.06 15.70
N MET A 198 11.17 14.40 16.74
CA MET A 198 10.92 15.80 17.12
C MET A 198 12.12 16.42 17.80
N GLU A 199 12.80 15.69 18.69
CA GLU A 199 14.02 16.18 19.36
C GLU A 199 15.12 16.54 18.35
N ILE A 200 15.33 15.68 17.33
CA ILE A 200 16.28 15.96 16.23
C ILE A 200 15.89 17.23 15.46
N LYS A 201 14.58 17.47 15.30
CA LYS A 201 14.08 18.64 14.57
C LYS A 201 14.20 19.94 15.38
N GLU A 202 14.15 19.86 16.70
CA GLU A 202 14.31 21.02 17.59
C GLU A 202 15.79 21.39 17.81
N THR A 203 16.70 20.45 17.60
CA THR A 203 18.15 20.64 17.78
C THR A 203 18.91 21.06 16.51
N LEU A 204 18.28 21.00 15.33
CA LEU A 204 18.83 21.43 14.02
C LEU A 204 18.25 22.78 13.58
#